data_AF-A0A849TYI2-F1
#
_entry.id   AF-A0A849TYI2-F1
#
_cell.length_a   1.000
_cell.length_b   1.000
_cell.length_c   1.000
_cell.angle_alpha   90.00
_cell.angle_beta   90.00
_cell.angle_gamma   90.00
#
_symmetry.space_group_name_H-M   'P 1'
#
loop_
_entity.id
_entity.type
_entity.pdbx_description
1 polymer ?
#
loop_
_entity_poly.entity_id
_entity_poly.type
_entity_poly.pdbx_seq_one_letter_code
_entity_poly.pdbx_strand_id
1 'polypeptide(L)'
;MDIVHHQALLMQQGSVVLKAIKVGDMVEILFGMINLATTAVEAIAARGGDVMELPVTWRHDGSVISVMRSVSDKINQCSSGATEDYSAVYCLCVHLTRNFINADFDKAFQALNDFKKVANNINSLEQSKAPDLSDYLFE
;
A
#
# COMPACT_ATOMS: atom_id res chain seq x y z
N MET A 1 5.48 11.03 -18.63
CA MET A 1 5.31 11.92 -17.46
C MET A 1 4.64 11.20 -16.28
N ASP A 2 3.93 10.10 -16.53
CA ASP A 2 3.15 9.36 -15.53
C ASP A 2 3.99 8.50 -14.56
N ILE A 3 5.12 7.98 -15.03
CA ILE A 3 6.03 7.13 -14.23
C ILE A 3 6.62 7.89 -13.04
N VAL A 4 7.10 9.11 -13.28
CA VAL A 4 7.71 9.97 -12.25
C VAL A 4 6.69 10.37 -11.19
N HIS A 5 5.44 10.61 -11.61
CA HIS A 5 4.35 10.94 -10.70
C HIS A 5 4.02 9.76 -9.76
N HIS A 6 3.78 8.57 -10.32
CA HIS A 6 3.50 7.38 -9.52
C HIS A 6 4.69 6.97 -8.64
N GLN A 7 5.93 7.11 -9.13
CA GLN A 7 7.12 6.86 -8.31
C GLN A 7 7.20 7.81 -7.11
N ALA A 8 6.94 9.11 -7.31
CA ALA A 8 6.95 10.08 -6.22
C ALA A 8 5.86 9.78 -5.17
N LEU A 9 4.65 9.41 -5.61
CA LEU A 9 3.56 9.02 -4.72
C LEU A 9 3.90 7.76 -3.91
N LEU A 10 4.44 6.72 -4.56
CA LEU A 10 4.87 5.49 -3.89
C LEU A 10 5.98 5.78 -2.86
N MET A 11 6.95 6.64 -3.18
CA MET A 11 8.00 7.01 -2.22
C MET A 11 7.45 7.80 -1.02
N GLN A 12 6.49 8.70 -1.25
CA GLN A 12 5.83 9.46 -0.19
C GLN A 12 5.05 8.53 0.75
N GLN A 13 4.18 7.68 0.19
CA GLN A 13 3.38 6.71 0.96
C GLN A 13 4.26 5.67 1.66
N GLY A 14 5.31 5.20 0.97
CA GLY A 14 6.30 4.29 1.54
C GLY A 14 6.96 4.89 2.78
N SER A 15 7.35 6.17 2.74
CA SER A 15 7.91 6.86 3.92
C SER A 15 6.94 6.88 5.10
N VAL A 16 5.64 7.06 4.86
CA VAL A 16 4.61 7.01 5.91
C VAL A 16 4.48 5.61 6.49
N VAL A 17 4.42 4.58 5.64
CA VAL A 17 4.37 3.17 6.07
C VAL A 17 5.58 2.80 6.92
N LEU A 18 6.78 3.15 6.48
CA LEU A 18 8.01 2.87 7.21
C LEU A 18 8.05 3.56 8.58
N LYS A 19 7.49 4.77 8.69
CA LYS A 19 7.34 5.47 9.97
C LYS A 19 6.32 4.79 10.87
N ALA A 20 5.16 4.41 10.34
CA ALA A 20 4.13 3.69 11.09
C ALA A 20 4.65 2.35 11.62
N ILE A 21 5.38 1.60 10.78
CA ILE A 21 6.05 0.36 11.15
C ILE A 21 7.04 0.58 12.31
N LYS A 22 7.82 1.67 12.26
CA LYS A 22 8.77 1.99 13.31
C LYS A 22 8.09 2.33 14.64
N VAL A 23 6.92 2.98 14.60
CA VAL A 23 6.14 3.37 15.78
C VAL A 23 5.31 2.18 16.31
N GLY A 24 5.02 1.18 15.47
CA GLY A 24 4.22 0.02 15.83
C GLY A 24 2.71 0.28 15.80
N ASP A 25 2.26 1.32 15.10
CA ASP A 25 0.84 1.66 14.97
C ASP A 25 0.20 0.79 13.87
N MET A 26 -0.49 -0.29 14.27
CA MET A 26 -1.05 -1.26 13.33
C MET A 26 -2.11 -0.68 12.40
N VAL A 27 -2.88 0.31 12.85
CA VAL A 27 -3.92 0.97 12.02
C VAL A 27 -3.25 1.82 10.94
N GLU A 28 -2.24 2.60 11.30
CA GLU A 28 -1.47 3.41 10.35
C GLU A 28 -0.65 2.54 9.38
N ILE A 29 -0.10 1.41 9.85
CA ILE A 29 0.57 0.45 8.96
C ILE A 29 -0.44 -0.11 7.96
N LEU A 30 -1.62 -0.56 8.42
CA LEU A 30 -2.66 -1.11 7.54
C LEU A 30 -3.11 -0.07 6.51
N PHE A 31 -3.45 1.13 6.96
CA PHE A 31 -3.85 2.24 6.11
C PHE A 31 -2.78 2.57 5.06
N GLY A 32 -1.52 2.64 5.48
CA GLY A 32 -0.41 2.93 4.57
C GLY A 32 -0.16 1.79 3.56
N MET A 33 -0.25 0.52 3.96
CA MET A 33 -0.10 -0.62 3.05
C MET A 33 -1.20 -0.64 1.98
N ILE A 34 -2.44 -0.34 2.37
CA ILE A 34 -3.56 -0.29 1.43
C ILE A 34 -3.40 0.89 0.48
N ASN A 35 -2.96 2.06 0.95
CA ASN A 35 -2.68 3.19 0.08
C ASN A 35 -1.59 2.89 -0.97
N LEU A 36 -0.49 2.25 -0.54
CA LEU A 36 0.55 1.78 -1.45
C LEU A 36 -0.02 0.83 -2.52
N ALA A 37 -0.86 -0.12 -2.09
CA ALA A 37 -1.52 -1.04 -3.00
C ALA A 37 -2.44 -0.30 -4.00
N THR A 38 -3.23 0.67 -3.53
CA THR A 38 -4.08 1.48 -4.40
C THR A 38 -3.25 2.24 -5.42
N THR A 39 -2.18 2.92 -5.02
CA THR A 39 -1.32 3.70 -5.93
C THR A 39 -0.58 2.82 -6.93
N ALA A 40 -0.21 1.59 -6.55
CA ALA A 40 0.32 0.61 -7.49
C ALA A 40 -0.72 0.19 -8.54
N VAL A 41 -1.97 -0.06 -8.12
CA VAL A 41 -3.08 -0.40 -9.04
C VAL A 41 -3.44 0.77 -9.95
N GLU A 42 -3.47 2.00 -9.45
CA GLU A 42 -3.66 3.21 -10.25
C GLU A 42 -2.58 3.33 -11.34
N ALA A 43 -1.32 3.07 -11.00
CA ALA A 43 -0.20 3.09 -11.94
C ALA A 43 -0.34 2.01 -13.04
N ILE A 44 -0.84 0.82 -12.68
CA ILE A 44 -1.11 -0.28 -13.61
C ILE A 44 -2.27 0.10 -14.55
N ALA A 45 -3.37 0.60 -13.98
CA ALA A 45 -4.57 0.97 -14.71
C ALA A 45 -4.32 2.13 -15.68
N ALA A 46 -3.53 3.14 -15.28
CA ALA A 46 -3.14 4.25 -16.14
C ALA A 46 -2.37 3.81 -17.40
N ARG A 47 -1.77 2.61 -17.37
CA ARG A 47 -1.04 1.99 -18.48
C ARG A 47 -1.88 0.99 -19.27
N GLY A 48 -3.14 0.77 -18.88
CA GLY A 48 -4.01 -0.23 -19.49
C GLY A 48 -3.56 -1.68 -19.25
N GLY A 49 -2.79 -1.91 -18.18
CA GLY A 49 -2.38 -3.25 -17.76
C GLY A 49 -3.32 -3.84 -16.72
N ASP A 50 -3.11 -5.13 -16.42
CA ASP A 50 -3.77 -5.86 -15.35
C ASP A 50 -2.76 -6.21 -14.24
N VAL A 51 -3.28 -6.40 -13.03
CA VAL A 51 -2.47 -6.86 -11.90
C VAL A 51 -2.02 -8.29 -12.16
N MET A 52 -0.71 -8.53 -12.09
CA MET A 52 -0.13 -9.86 -12.17
C MET A 52 0.04 -10.45 -10.78
N GLU A 53 -0.44 -11.68 -10.55
CA GLU A 53 -0.12 -12.42 -9.33
C GLU A 53 1.35 -12.85 -9.36
N LEU A 54 2.15 -12.22 -8.49
CA LEU A 54 3.57 -12.51 -8.37
C LEU A 54 3.89 -13.15 -7.02
N PRO A 55 4.79 -14.15 -6.98
CA PRO A 55 5.21 -14.76 -5.73
C PRO A 55 5.94 -13.72 -4.86
N VAL A 56 5.51 -13.60 -3.61
CA VAL A 56 6.14 -12.70 -2.64
C VAL A 56 7.20 -13.47 -1.85
N THR A 57 8.47 -13.26 -2.19
CA THR A 57 9.58 -13.75 -1.39
C THR A 57 9.95 -12.71 -0.34
N TRP A 58 9.59 -12.95 0.92
CA TRP A 58 10.13 -12.22 2.06
C TRP A 58 10.68 -13.20 3.09
N ARG A 59 11.73 -12.79 3.80
CA ARG A 59 12.29 -13.59 4.91
C ARG A 59 11.38 -13.41 6.11
N HIS A 60 10.65 -14.46 6.48
CA HIS A 60 9.92 -14.57 7.75
C HIS A 60 10.88 -14.70 8.94
N ASP A 61 11.83 -13.78 9.07
CA ASP A 61 12.78 -13.73 10.20
C ASP A 61 12.19 -13.01 11.42
N GLY A 62 10.91 -12.62 11.35
CA GLY A 62 10.21 -11.85 12.39
C GLY A 62 10.74 -10.41 12.54
N SER A 63 11.67 -9.98 11.68
CA SER A 63 12.28 -8.67 11.79
C SER A 63 11.46 -7.62 11.05
N VAL A 64 11.02 -6.62 11.80
CA VAL A 64 10.46 -5.38 11.26
C VAL A 64 11.38 -4.75 10.20
N ILE A 65 12.70 -4.88 10.37
CA ILE A 65 13.69 -4.35 9.41
C ILE A 65 13.60 -5.09 8.06
N SER A 66 13.32 -6.39 8.06
CA SER A 66 13.17 -7.17 6.83
C SER A 66 11.91 -6.80 6.07
N VAL A 67 10.82 -6.46 6.78
CA VAL A 67 9.61 -5.89 6.17
C VAL A 67 9.92 -4.52 5.55
N MET A 68 10.56 -3.62 6.30
CA MET A 68 10.92 -2.28 5.83
C MET A 68 11.81 -2.31 4.57
N ARG A 69 12.81 -3.20 4.54
CA ARG A 69 13.67 -3.40 3.37
C ARG A 69 12.88 -3.92 2.18
N SER A 70 12.05 -4.95 2.38
CA SER A 70 11.24 -5.53 1.31
C SER A 70 10.32 -4.50 0.66
N VAL A 71 9.65 -3.68 1.46
CA VAL A 71 8.80 -2.58 0.97
C VAL A 71 9.62 -1.55 0.20
N SER A 72 10.76 -1.11 0.74
CA SER A 72 11.61 -0.11 0.10
C SER A 72 12.17 -0.60 -1.23
N ASP A 73 12.63 -1.84 -1.28
CA ASP A 73 13.19 -2.45 -2.49
C ASP A 73 12.15 -2.54 -3.60
N LYS A 74 10.92 -2.95 -3.29
CA LYS A 74 9.83 -3.00 -4.26
C LYS A 74 9.40 -1.62 -4.75
N ILE A 75 9.30 -0.63 -3.87
CA ILE A 75 9.02 0.75 -4.29
C ILE A 75 10.12 1.29 -5.21
N ASN A 76 11.39 0.99 -4.94
CA ASN A 76 12.49 1.44 -5.78
C ASN A 76 12.49 0.78 -7.18
N GLN A 77 12.06 -0.49 -7.27
CA GLN A 77 11.93 -1.22 -8.55
C GLN A 77 10.91 -0.56 -9.49
N CYS A 78 9.85 0.06 -8.98
CA CYS A 78 8.85 0.79 -9.76
C CYS A 78 9.40 1.96 -10.59
N SER A 79 10.66 2.39 -10.35
CA SER A 79 11.34 3.38 -11.18
C SER A 79 11.53 2.93 -12.63
N SER A 80 11.51 1.62 -12.90
CA SER A 80 11.47 1.06 -14.26
C SER A 80 10.20 1.45 -15.02
N GLY A 81 9.10 1.67 -14.30
CA GLY A 81 7.77 1.82 -14.83
C GLY A 81 7.15 0.55 -15.42
N ALA A 82 7.68 -0.64 -15.16
CA ALA A 82 7.07 -1.89 -15.61
C ALA A 82 5.82 -2.23 -14.78
N THR A 83 4.78 -2.75 -15.43
CA THR A 83 3.55 -3.23 -14.76
C THR A 83 3.85 -4.34 -13.74
N GLU A 84 4.87 -5.15 -14.01
CA GLU A 84 5.37 -6.20 -13.12
C GLU A 84 5.86 -5.63 -11.78
N ASP A 85 6.59 -4.52 -11.81
CA ASP A 85 7.14 -3.92 -10.60
C ASP A 85 6.04 -3.30 -9.71
N TYR A 86 5.05 -2.65 -10.32
CA TYR A 86 3.87 -2.19 -9.58
C TYR A 86 3.05 -3.37 -9.03
N SER A 87 2.89 -4.44 -9.82
CA SER A 87 2.19 -5.65 -9.36
C SER A 87 2.92 -6.29 -8.18
N ALA A 88 4.26 -6.26 -8.18
CA ALA A 88 5.06 -6.77 -7.07
C ALA A 88 4.85 -5.97 -5.78
N VAL A 89 4.66 -4.65 -5.87
CA VAL A 89 4.28 -3.81 -4.71
C VAL A 89 2.89 -4.20 -4.21
N TYR A 90 1.91 -4.32 -5.10
CA TYR A 90 0.55 -4.73 -4.73
C TYR A 90 0.54 -6.09 -4.02
N CYS A 91 1.16 -7.11 -4.61
CA CYS A 91 1.23 -8.45 -4.01
C CYS A 91 1.94 -8.42 -2.65
N LEU A 92 3.01 -7.64 -2.51
CA LEU A 92 3.70 -7.50 -1.23
C LEU A 92 2.79 -6.87 -0.16
N CYS A 93 2.04 -5.82 -0.49
CA CYS A 93 1.09 -5.20 0.45
C CYS A 93 0.01 -6.19 0.89
N VAL A 94 -0.61 -6.92 -0.04
CA VAL A 94 -1.60 -7.98 0.28
C VAL A 94 -0.99 -9.00 1.24
N HIS A 95 0.22 -9.48 0.93
CA HIS A 95 0.90 -10.50 1.71
C HIS A 95 1.25 -10.02 3.12
N LEU A 96 1.79 -8.82 3.26
CA LEU A 96 2.14 -8.23 4.55
C LEU A 96 0.90 -7.90 5.39
N THR A 97 -0.15 -7.38 4.77
CA THR A 97 -1.40 -7.11 5.48
C THR A 97 -2.00 -8.39 6.05
N ARG A 98 -2.04 -9.48 5.27
CA ARG A 98 -2.61 -10.76 5.73
C ARG A 98 -1.72 -11.49 6.74
N ASN A 99 -0.40 -11.52 6.54
CA ASN A 99 0.50 -12.38 7.32
C ASN A 99 1.30 -11.66 8.41
N PHE A 100 1.61 -10.37 8.23
CA PHE A 100 2.39 -9.59 9.20
C PHE A 100 1.49 -8.76 10.11
N ILE A 101 0.52 -8.06 9.54
CA ILE A 101 -0.45 -7.25 10.30
C ILE A 101 -1.59 -8.12 10.85
N ASN A 102 -1.87 -9.27 10.22
CA ASN A 102 -3.03 -10.11 10.52
C ASN A 102 -4.34 -9.35 10.31
N ALA A 103 -4.60 -8.90 9.09
CA ALA A 103 -5.78 -8.08 8.77
C ALA A 103 -6.48 -8.52 7.47
N ASP A 104 -7.77 -8.18 7.36
CA ASP A 104 -8.60 -8.41 6.17
C ASP A 104 -8.28 -7.36 5.09
N PHE A 105 -7.31 -7.69 4.23
CA PHE A 105 -6.89 -6.78 3.16
C PHE A 105 -8.06 -6.36 2.26
N ASP A 106 -8.92 -7.30 1.85
CA ASP A 106 -9.93 -7.05 0.82
C ASP A 106 -10.99 -6.08 1.33
N LYS A 107 -11.46 -6.26 2.57
CA LYS A 107 -12.41 -5.34 3.20
C LYS A 107 -11.80 -3.97 3.46
N ALA A 108 -10.58 -3.93 3.98
CA ALA A 108 -9.92 -2.67 4.28
C ALA A 108 -9.59 -1.88 2.98
N PHE A 109 -9.25 -2.59 1.89
CA PHE A 109 -9.07 -2.02 0.57
C PHE A 109 -10.37 -1.45 0.00
N GLN A 110 -11.48 -2.18 0.14
CA GLN A 110 -12.79 -1.70 -0.28
C GLN A 110 -13.22 -0.45 0.52
N ALA A 111 -13.08 -0.49 1.84
CA ALA A 111 -13.42 0.63 2.72
C ALA A 111 -12.63 1.91 2.38
N LEU A 112 -11.33 1.77 2.12
CA LEU A 112 -10.50 2.91 1.72
C LEU A 112 -10.91 3.46 0.34
N ASN A 113 -11.21 2.60 -0.62
CA ASN A 113 -11.66 3.04 -1.94
C ASN A 113 -13.01 3.77 -1.88
N ASP A 114 -13.94 3.27 -1.07
CA ASP A 114 -15.24 3.92 -0.88
C ASP A 114 -15.08 5.26 -0.16
N PHE A 115 -14.19 5.34 0.83
CA PHE A 115 -13.80 6.62 1.45
C PHE A 115 -13.22 7.61 0.43
N LYS A 116 -12.28 7.18 -0.44
CA LYS A 116 -11.70 8.01 -1.50
C LYS A 116 -12.73 8.48 -2.53
N LYS A 117 -13.70 7.64 -2.90
CA LYS A 117 -14.80 8.04 -3.79
C LYS A 117 -15.69 9.11 -3.16
N VAL A 118 -16.04 8.94 -1.87
CA VAL A 118 -16.82 9.94 -1.12
C VAL A 118 -16.03 11.25 -0.98
N ALA A 119 -14.73 11.15 -0.69
CA ALA A 119 -13.81 12.28 -0.63
C ALA A 119 -13.79 13.09 -1.92
N ASN A 120 -13.65 12.43 -3.07
CA ASN A 120 -13.55 13.09 -4.37
C ASN A 120 -14.87 13.75 -4.81
N ASN A 121 -16.01 13.29 -4.29
CA ASN A 121 -17.33 13.88 -4.56
C ASN A 121 -17.64 15.11 -3.67
N ILE A 122 -16.92 15.26 -2.56
CA ILE A 122 -17.11 16.32 -1.58
C ILE A 122 -15.88 17.23 -1.64
N ASN A 123 -15.92 18.28 -2.46
CA ASN A 123 -14.88 19.32 -2.56
C ASN A 123 -14.72 20.16 -1.26
N SER A 124 -14.60 19.55 -0.08
CA SER A 124 -14.63 20.26 1.21
C SER A 124 -13.65 19.66 2.22
N LEU A 125 -12.50 20.32 2.34
CA LEU A 125 -11.99 21.02 3.55
C LEU A 125 -11.97 20.35 4.94
N GLU A 126 -12.38 19.09 5.13
CA GLU A 126 -12.29 18.42 6.44
C GLU A 126 -11.75 16.98 6.38
N GLN A 127 -10.65 16.76 5.66
CA GLN A 127 -9.98 15.45 5.67
C GLN A 127 -8.63 15.52 6.36
N SER A 128 -8.65 15.60 7.69
CA SER A 128 -7.45 15.40 8.50
C SER A 128 -7.42 14.07 9.24
N LYS A 129 -8.42 13.21 9.09
CA LYS A 129 -8.47 11.92 9.79
C LYS A 129 -8.51 10.79 8.78
N ALA A 130 -7.46 9.97 8.76
CA ALA A 130 -7.46 8.71 8.04
C ALA A 130 -8.69 7.88 8.48
N PRO A 131 -9.34 7.15 7.57
CA PRO A 131 -10.40 6.23 7.94
C PRO A 131 -9.86 5.26 8.99
N ASP A 132 -10.60 5.09 10.08
CA ASP A 132 -10.25 4.12 11.10
C ASP A 132 -10.44 2.72 10.52
N LEU A 133 -9.35 1.95 10.48
CA LEU A 133 -9.34 0.59 9.94
C LEU A 133 -9.16 -0.47 11.04
N SER A 134 -9.33 -0.08 12.31
CA SER A 134 -9.22 -1.00 13.45
C SER A 134 -10.13 -2.22 13.34
N ASP A 135 -11.35 -2.05 12.81
CA ASP A 135 -12.33 -3.13 12.61
C ASP A 135 -11.88 -4.24 11.63
N TYR A 136 -10.81 -4.02 10.87
CA TYR A 136 -10.28 -4.98 9.91
C TYR A 136 -9.04 -5.72 10.41
N LEU A 137 -8.52 -5.35 11.59
CA LEU A 137 -7.47 -6.08 12.27
C LEU A 137 -8.10 -7.30 12.95
N PHE A 138 -7.46 -8.47 12.82
CA PHE A 138 -7.86 -9.65 13.57
C PHE A 138 -7.11 -9.67 14.92
N GLU A 139 -7.83 -9.94 16.02
CA GLU A 139 -7.25 -10.18 17.34
C GLU A 139 -6.28 -11.39 17.36
#